data_AF-A0A9X7CFK6-F1
#
_entry.id   AF-A0A9X7CFK6-F1
#
_cell.length_a   1.000
_cell.length_b   1.000
_cell.length_c   1.000
_cell.angle_alpha   90.00
_cell.angle_beta   90.00
_cell.angle_gamma   90.00
#
_symmetry.space_group_name_H-M   'P 1'
#
loop_
_entity.id
_entity.type
_entity.pdbx_description
1 polymer ?
#
loop_
_entity_poly.entity_id
_entity_poly.type
_entity_poly.pdbx_seq_one_letter_code
_entity_poly.pdbx_strand_id
1 'polypeptide(L)' 'MNQPLVNLRVDFAFKQLFGSRGNEQILMQFLNAILASSLSSPIQTLQIEDPH' A
#
# COMPACT_ATOMS: atom_id res chain seq x y z
N MET A 1 -19.98 17.07 1.11
CA MET A 1 -19.05 16.05 1.64
C MET A 1 -17.64 16.56 1.39
N ASN A 2 -16.96 17.08 2.42
CA ASN A 2 -15.55 17.47 2.31
C ASN A 2 -14.73 16.18 2.32
N GLN A 3 -14.42 15.64 1.14
CA GLN A 3 -13.33 14.67 1.05
C GLN A 3 -12.08 15.40 1.54
N PRO A 4 -11.39 14.91 2.58
CA PRO A 4 -10.13 15.51 2.97
C PRO A 4 -9.27 15.50 1.70
N LEU A 5 -8.81 16.69 1.29
CA LEU A 5 -7.93 16.86 0.14
C LEU A 5 -6.67 16.06 0.45
N VAL A 6 -6.68 14.77 0.12
CA VAL A 6 -5.53 13.90 0.23
C VAL A 6 -4.46 14.64 -0.57
N ASN A 7 -3.38 15.01 0.11
CA ASN A 7 -2.36 15.83 -0.51
C ASN A 7 -1.89 15.08 -1.77
N LEU A 8 -2.18 15.63 -2.96
CA LEU A 8 -1.91 14.98 -4.24
C LEU A 8 -0.46 14.50 -4.37
N ARG A 9 0.48 15.20 -3.73
CA ARG A 9 1.88 14.81 -3.67
C ARG A 9 2.10 13.54 -2.85
N VAL A 10 1.39 13.42 -1.73
CA VAL A 10 1.43 12.24 -0.86
C VAL A 10 0.78 11.06 -1.58
N ASP A 11 -0.40 11.26 -2.18
CA ASP A 11 -1.10 10.22 -2.94
C ASP A 11 -0.25 9.70 -4.12
N PHE A 12 0.35 10.61 -4.90
CA PHE A 12 1.24 10.25 -6.01
C PHE A 12 2.48 9.49 -5.55
N ALA A 13 3.17 9.98 -4.50
CA ALA A 13 4.34 9.30 -3.95
C ALA A 13 3.99 7.92 -3.40
N PHE A 14 2.82 7.78 -2.76
CA PHE A 14 2.33 6.50 -2.24
C PHE A 14 2.07 5.52 -3.37
N LYS A 15 1.36 5.94 -4.43
CA LYS A 15 1.10 5.12 -5.61
C LYS A 15 2.38 4.75 -6.36
N GLN A 16 3.35 5.65 -6.47
CA GLN A 16 4.64 5.34 -7.09
C GLN A 16 5.45 4.33 -6.27
N LEU A 17 5.51 4.51 -4.94
CA LEU A 17 6.28 3.62 -4.06
C LEU A 17 5.62 2.26 -3.89
N PHE A 18 4.30 2.19 -3.78
CA PHE A 18 3.59 0.96 -3.40
C PHE A 18 2.71 0.38 -4.50
N GLY A 19 2.23 1.21 -5.43
CA GLY A 19 1.35 0.81 -6.53
C GLY A 19 2.07 0.41 -7.82
N SER A 20 3.40 0.49 -7.87
CA SER A 20 4.18 0.11 -9.06
C SER A 20 4.52 -1.39 -9.03
N ARG A 21 4.39 -2.08 -10.17
CA ARG A 21 4.84 -3.48 -10.32
C ARG A 21 6.33 -3.59 -9.98
N GLY A 22 6.70 -4.60 -9.20
CA GLY A 22 8.06 -4.78 -8.67
C GLY A 22 8.27 -4.20 -7.26
N ASN A 23 7.34 -3.37 -6.76
CA ASN A 23 7.37 -2.87 -5.39
C ASN A 23 6.47 -3.67 -4.43
N GLU A 24 5.97 -4.85 -4.84
CA GLU A 24 5.10 -5.66 -4.00
C GLU A 24 5.80 -6.10 -2.69
N GLN A 25 7.12 -6.33 -2.74
CA GLN A 25 7.91 -6.69 -1.55
C GLN A 25 7.96 -5.56 -0.51
N ILE A 26 8.18 -4.31 -0.93
CA ILE A 26 8.23 -3.18 0.01
C ILE A 26 6.83 -2.85 0.54
N LEU A 27 5.80 -2.98 -0.30
CA LEU A 27 4.40 -2.86 0.14
C LEU A 27 4.04 -3.94 1.15
N MET A 28 4.41 -5.19 0.89
CA MET A 28 4.15 -6.31 1.81
C MET A 28 4.86 -6.10 3.16
N GLN A 29 6.13 -5.67 3.18
CA GLN A 29 6.82 -5.36 4.42
C GLN A 29 6.16 -4.21 5.18
N PHE A 30 5.77 -3.15 4.48
CA PHE A 30 5.05 -2.02 5.06
C PHE A 30 3.72 -2.47 5.69
N LEU A 31 2.92 -3.26 4.98
CA LEU A 31 1.65 -3.78 5.49
C LEU A 31 1.85 -4.69 6.70
N ASN A 32 2.84 -5.58 6.65
CA ASN A 32 3.16 -6.43 7.79
C ASN A 32 3.57 -5.63 9.03
N ALA A 33 4.27 -4.51 8.87
CA ALA A 33 4.64 -3.64 10.00
C ALA A 33 3.44 -2.87 10.56
N ILE A 34 2.61 -2.28 9.69
CA ILE A 34 1.46 -1.45 10.10
C ILE A 34 0.32 -2.30 10.66
N LEU A 35 0.09 -3.49 10.09
CA LEU A 35 -1.00 -4.39 10.47
C LEU A 35 -0.55 -5.50 11.43
N ALA A 36 0.68 -5.45 11.94
CA ALA A 36 1.26 -6.48 12.81
C ALA A 36 0.36 -6.84 14.02
N SER A 37 -0.31 -5.84 14.60
CA SER A 37 -1.20 -6.02 15.76
C SER A 37 -2.58 -6.57 15.39
N SER A 38 -2.99 -6.45 14.13
CA SER A 38 -4.31 -6.83 13.63
C SER A 38 -4.30 -8.16 12.87
N LEU A 39 -3.14 -8.61 12.42
CA LEU A 39 -2.97 -9.85 11.67
C LEU A 39 -2.63 -11.01 12.61
N SER A 40 -3.30 -12.14 12.43
CA SER A 40 -2.95 -13.40 13.11
C SER A 40 -1.67 -14.05 12.57
N SER A 41 -1.28 -13.69 11.35
CA SER A 41 -0.08 -14.19 10.68
C SER A 41 0.40 -13.19 9.61
N PRO A 42 1.70 -13.14 9.28
CA PRO A 42 2.23 -12.22 8.29
C PRO A 42 1.70 -12.51 6.88
N ILE A 43 1.49 -11.45 6.11
CA ILE A 43 1.19 -11.48 4.67
C ILE A 43 2.40 -12.07 3.95
N GLN A 44 2.18 -13.14 3.19
CA GLN A 44 3.23 -13.85 2.42
C GLN A 44 3.18 -13.55 0.92
N THR A 45 2.02 -13.15 0.42
CA THR A 45 1.78 -12.91 -1.00
C THR A 45 0.92 -11.67 -1.16
N LEU A 46 1.30 -10.81 -2.10
CA LEU A 46 0.55 -9.61 -2.46
C LEU A 46 0.56 -9.47 -3.97
N GLN A 47 -0.61 -9.21 -4.55
CA GLN A 47 -0.79 -8.90 -5.96
C GLN A 47 -1.48 -7.55 -6.07
N ILE A 48 -0.91 -6.67 -6.89
CA ILE A 48 -1.54 -5.40 -7.24
C ILE A 48 -2.45 -5.69 -8.43
N GLU A 49 -3.76 -5.77 -8.18
CA GLU A 49 -4.75 -5.83 -9.25
C GLU A 49 -4.81 -4.45 -9.90
N ASP A 50 -4.33 -4.36 -11.13
CA ASP A 50 -4.40 -3.15 -11.94
C ASP A 50 -5.81 -3.02 -12.53
N PRO A 51 -6.58 -1.96 -12.22
CA PRO A 51 -7.90 -1.75 -12.79
C PRO A 51 -7.91 -0.87 -14.06
N HIS A 52 -6.76 -0.59 -14.69
CA HIS A 52 -6.68 0.24 -15.90
C HIS A 52 -6.77 -0.55 -17.21
#